data_AF-A0A3A0CEC6-F1
#
_entry.id   AF-A0A3A0CEC6-F1
#
_cell.length_a   1.000
_cell.length_b   1.000
_cell.length_c   1.000
_cell.angle_alpha   90.00
_cell.angle_beta   90.00
_cell.angle_gamma   90.00
#
_symmetry.space_group_name_H-M   'P 1'
#
loop_
_entity.id
_entity.type
_entity.pdbx_description
1 polymer ?
#
loop_
_entity_poly.entity_id
_entity_poly.type
_entity_poly.pdbx_seq_one_letter_code
_entity_poly.pdbx_strand_id
1 'polypeptide(L)'
;MNSIAAYQYNTGEDVQTGDVVVTANGRHGVVKKVISPGTRDYDWACPNGGILVEEDWDGTPSLLSIPVGAKAEWEDLKFVRRSTTTTIK
;
A
#
# COMPACT_ATOMS: atom_id res chain seq x y z
N MET A 1 -3.21 11.62 -19.47
CA MET A 1 -3.75 10.69 -18.46
C MET A 1 -2.56 10.07 -17.77
N ASN A 2 -2.22 10.52 -16.55
CA ASN A 2 -1.11 9.92 -15.81
C ASN A 2 -1.60 8.56 -15.32
N SER A 3 -1.18 7.49 -15.99
CA SER A 3 -1.39 6.15 -15.50
C SER A 3 -0.64 6.04 -14.18
N ILE A 4 -1.37 5.84 -13.08
CA ILE A 4 -0.77 5.39 -11.82
C ILE A 4 0.01 4.13 -12.20
N ALA A 5 1.31 4.09 -11.92
CA ALA A 5 2.09 2.88 -12.17
C ALA A 5 1.37 1.72 -11.46
N ALA A 6 0.96 0.71 -12.21
CA ALA A 6 0.28 -0.44 -11.64
C ALA A 6 1.32 -1.26 -10.86
N TYR A 7 1.31 -1.14 -9.54
CA TYR A 7 2.07 -2.02 -8.66
C TYR A 7 1.28 -3.31 -8.48
N GLN A 8 1.96 -4.44 -8.32
CA GLN A 8 1.34 -5.74 -8.13
C GLN A 8 1.84 -6.38 -6.85
N TYR A 9 0.93 -7.05 -6.14
CA TYR A 9 1.31 -7.97 -5.08
C TYR A 9 2.00 -9.20 -5.68
N ASN A 10 2.70 -9.97 -4.86
CA ASN A 10 3.31 -11.24 -5.30
C ASN A 10 2.30 -12.27 -5.83
N THR A 11 1.03 -12.12 -5.46
CA THR A 11 -0.11 -12.92 -5.93
C THR A 11 -0.64 -12.47 -7.29
N GLY A 12 -0.16 -11.35 -7.83
CA GLY A 12 -0.46 -10.86 -9.18
C GLY A 12 -1.59 -9.83 -9.27
N GLU A 13 -2.30 -9.54 -8.18
CA GLU A 13 -3.32 -8.49 -8.16
C GLU A 13 -2.67 -7.11 -8.16
N ASP A 14 -3.26 -6.19 -8.92
CA ASP A 14 -2.88 -4.79 -8.88
C ASP A 14 -3.22 -4.20 -7.51
N VAL A 15 -2.29 -3.42 -6.95
CA VAL A 15 -2.41 -2.73 -5.69
C VAL A 15 -3.38 -1.56 -5.81
N GLN A 16 -4.37 -1.50 -4.92
CA GLN A 16 -5.38 -0.45 -4.91
C GLN A 16 -5.58 0.14 -3.52
N THR A 17 -5.97 1.42 -3.47
CA THR A 17 -6.45 2.04 -2.24
C THR A 17 -7.67 1.27 -1.71
N GLY A 18 -7.66 0.96 -0.42
CA GLY A 18 -8.69 0.16 0.25
C GLY A 18 -8.39 -1.34 0.31
N ASP A 19 -7.28 -1.79 -0.30
CA ASP A 19 -6.84 -3.18 -0.15
C ASP A 19 -6.41 -3.44 1.29
N VAL A 20 -6.88 -4.56 1.84
CA VAL A 20 -6.45 -5.09 3.12
C VAL A 20 -5.26 -6.01 2.88
N VAL A 21 -4.20 -5.77 3.62
CA VAL A 21 -2.92 -6.46 3.49
C VAL A 21 -2.44 -6.96 4.84
N VAL A 22 -1.55 -7.95 4.84
CA VAL A 22 -0.68 -8.28 5.97
C VAL A 22 0.73 -7.77 5.62
N THR A 23 1.31 -6.96 6.49
CA THR A 23 2.64 -6.36 6.31
C THR A 23 3.75 -7.29 6.79
N ALA A 24 5.01 -6.90 6.57
CA ALA A 24 6.19 -7.62 7.05
C ALA A 24 6.21 -7.82 8.59
N ASN A 25 5.54 -6.94 9.33
CA ASN A 25 5.38 -7.05 10.78
C ASN A 25 4.35 -8.12 11.20
N GLY A 26 3.72 -8.82 10.24
CA GLY A 26 2.63 -9.76 10.49
C GLY A 26 1.33 -9.08 10.92
N ARG A 27 1.23 -7.76 10.78
CA ARG A 27 0.06 -6.97 11.16
C ARG A 27 -0.87 -6.76 9.99
N HIS A 28 -2.16 -6.63 10.28
CA HIS A 28 -3.14 -6.25 9.28
C HIS A 28 -3.03 -4.74 9.03
N GLY A 29 -3.12 -4.34 7.77
CA GLY A 29 -3.18 -2.95 7.38
C GLY A 29 -4.09 -2.70 6.19
N VAL A 30 -4.39 -1.43 5.95
CA VAL A 30 -5.19 -0.98 4.81
C VAL A 30 -4.36 -0.03 3.96
N VAL A 31 -4.28 -0.29 2.66
CA VAL A 31 -3.64 0.64 1.72
C VAL A 31 -4.47 1.91 1.65
N LYS A 32 -3.95 3.02 2.17
CA LYS A 32 -4.61 4.33 2.16
C LYS A 32 -4.31 5.08 0.87
N LYS A 33 -3.13 4.89 0.31
CA LYS A 33 -2.68 5.64 -0.87
C LYS A 33 -1.70 4.84 -1.70
N VAL A 34 -1.86 4.93 -3.01
CA VAL A 34 -0.86 4.50 -4.00
C VAL A 34 -0.13 5.75 -4.48
N ILE A 35 1.19 5.74 -4.35
CA ILE A 35 2.06 6.90 -4.58
C ILE A 35 2.80 6.70 -5.89
N SER A 36 2.67 7.65 -6.82
CA SER A 36 3.30 7.55 -8.13
C SER A 36 4.82 7.75 -8.08
N PRO A 37 5.59 7.15 -9.00
CA PRO A 37 7.01 7.42 -9.12
C PRO A 37 7.33 8.90 -9.37
N GLY A 38 8.51 9.33 -8.95
CA GLY A 38 8.97 10.72 -9.10
C GLY A 38 8.19 11.75 -8.28
N THR A 39 7.39 11.31 -7.30
CA THR A 39 6.65 12.22 -6.41
C THR A 39 7.29 12.31 -5.03
N ARG A 40 6.80 13.26 -4.22
CA ARG A 40 7.13 13.41 -2.81
C ARG A 40 5.84 13.32 -2.02
N ASP A 41 5.84 12.54 -0.96
CA ASP A 41 4.69 12.40 -0.05
C ASP A 41 5.21 12.46 1.39
N TYR A 42 4.48 13.05 2.33
CA TYR A 42 4.86 13.14 3.76
C TYR A 42 6.37 13.33 4.02
N ASP A 43 6.98 14.31 3.34
CA ASP A 43 8.40 14.66 3.39
C ASP A 43 9.42 13.64 2.89
N TRP A 44 9.01 12.44 2.45
CA TRP A 44 9.89 11.43 1.87
C TRP A 44 9.85 11.42 0.32
N ALA A 45 11.01 11.25 -0.31
CA ALA A 45 11.12 11.15 -1.75
C ALA A 45 10.71 9.75 -2.22
N CYS A 46 9.82 9.68 -3.21
CA CYS A 46 9.28 8.44 -3.75
C CYS A 46 9.76 8.26 -5.20
N PRO A 47 11.08 8.05 -5.46
CA PRO A 47 11.61 7.99 -6.82
C PRO A 47 10.94 6.88 -7.65
N ASN A 48 10.67 5.73 -7.02
CA ASN A 48 9.98 4.59 -7.63
C ASN A 48 8.49 4.53 -7.27
N GLY A 49 8.02 5.50 -6.48
CA GLY A 49 6.69 5.50 -5.86
C GLY A 49 6.60 4.50 -4.71
N GLY A 50 5.38 4.11 -4.35
CA GLY A 50 5.15 3.29 -3.17
C GLY A 50 3.70 3.24 -2.75
N ILE A 51 3.46 2.77 -1.54
CA ILE A 51 2.15 2.80 -0.91
C ILE A 51 2.25 3.34 0.51
N LEU A 52 1.14 3.90 0.97
CA LEU A 52 0.90 4.22 2.36
C LEU A 52 -0.09 3.19 2.91
N VAL A 53 0.32 2.45 3.93
CA VAL A 53 -0.49 1.46 4.64
C VAL A 53 -0.79 2.00 6.04
N GLU A 54 -2.04 1.94 6.45
CA GLU A 54 -2.43 2.15 7.85
C GLU A 54 -2.47 0.78 8.52
N GLU A 55 -1.44 0.46 9.30
CA GLU A 55 -1.34 -0.75 10.10
C GLU A 55 -2.13 -0.61 11.41
N ASP A 56 -2.77 -1.69 11.81
CA ASP A 56 -3.42 -1.79 13.12
C ASP A 56 -2.47 -2.43 14.15
N TRP A 57 -2.07 -1.61 15.14
CA TRP A 57 -1.29 -2.02 16.29
C TRP A 57 -2.19 -2.21 17.52
N ASP A 58 -2.97 -3.30 17.49
CA ASP A 58 -3.87 -3.69 18.58
C ASP A 58 -4.87 -2.59 18.98
N GLY A 59 -5.50 -1.96 17.98
CA GLY A 59 -6.42 -0.84 18.14
C GLY A 59 -5.77 0.54 17.95
N THR A 60 -4.46 0.59 17.71
CA THR A 60 -3.73 1.84 17.46
C THR A 60 -3.34 1.92 15.98
N PRO A 61 -3.98 2.78 15.17
CA PRO A 61 -3.59 2.95 13.78
C PRO A 61 -2.23 3.62 13.67
N SER A 62 -1.35 3.08 12.83
CA SER A 62 -0.03 3.65 12.50
C SER A 62 0.16 3.70 11.00
N LEU A 63 0.76 4.77 10.48
CA LEU A 63 1.04 4.92 9.05
C LEU A 63 2.42 4.36 8.72
N LEU A 64 2.45 3.37 7.85
CA LEU A 64 3.64 2.75 7.29
C LEU A 64 3.78 3.14 5.81
N SER A 65 4.91 3.75 5.45
CA SER A 65 5.23 4.05 4.06
C SER A 65 6.13 2.94 3.49
N ILE A 66 5.68 2.31 2.40
CA ILE A 66 6.41 1.21 1.76
C ILE A 66 6.85 1.66 0.36
N PRO A 67 8.13 2.04 0.16
CA PRO A 67 8.66 2.45 -1.13
C PRO A 67 8.82 1.25 -2.08
N VAL A 68 8.52 1.44 -3.36
CA VAL A 68 8.78 0.42 -4.39
C VAL A 68 10.29 0.22 -4.53
N GLY A 69 10.74 -1.02 -4.37
CA GLY A 69 12.15 -1.39 -4.36
C GLY A 69 12.73 -1.65 -2.97
N ALA A 70 11.99 -1.40 -1.89
CA ALA A 70 12.28 -2.02 -0.59
C ALA A 70 11.90 -3.50 -0.65
N LYS A 71 12.79 -4.31 -1.24
CA LYS A 71 12.54 -5.70 -1.62
C LYS A 71 11.93 -6.55 -0.48
N ALA A 72 12.46 -6.41 0.74
CA ALA A 72 11.96 -7.16 1.90
C ALA A 72 10.48 -6.83 2.21
N GLU A 73 10.14 -5.54 2.31
CA GLU A 73 8.78 -5.11 2.65
C GLU A 73 7.75 -5.50 1.58
N TRP A 74 8.12 -5.42 0.30
CA TRP A 74 7.22 -5.82 -0.79
C TRP A 74 7.04 -7.33 -0.90
N GLU A 75 8.09 -8.11 -0.64
CA GLU A 75 8.02 -9.56 -0.69
C GLU A 75 7.14 -10.15 0.43
N ASP A 76 7.16 -9.49 1.59
CA ASP A 76 6.39 -9.89 2.76
C ASP A 76 4.97 -9.31 2.80
N LEU A 77 4.66 -8.35 1.93
CA LEU A 77 3.33 -7.75 1.83
C LEU A 77 2.34 -8.71 1.14
N LYS A 78 1.35 -9.17 1.88
CA LYS A 78 0.35 -10.14 1.40
C LYS A 78 -1.01 -9.50 1.24
N PHE A 79 -1.57 -9.57 0.04
CA PHE A 79 -2.95 -9.22 -0.21
C PHE A 79 -3.90 -10.18 0.53
N VAL A 80 -4.89 -9.62 1.23
CA VAL A 80 -5.92 -10.40 1.95
C VAL A 80 -7.25 -10.28 1.23
N ARG A 81 -7.71 -9.04 1.01
CA ARG A 81 -8.98 -8.77 0.34
C ARG A 81 -9.03 -7.33 -0.13
N ARG A 82 -9.79 -7.09 -1.19
CA ARG A 82 -10.20 -5.75 -1.59
C ARG A 82 -11.40 -5.35 -0.76
N SER A 83 -11.30 -4.27 0.02
CA SER A 83 -12.50 -3.69 0.60
C SER A 83 -13.23 -2.95 -0.52
N THR A 84 -14.28 -3.58 -1.08
CA THR A 84 -15.21 -2.89 -1.97
C THR A 84 -15.96 -1.87 -1.13
N THR A 85 -15.40 -0.67 -0.96
CA THR A 85 -16.21 0.48 -0.58
C THR A 85 -17.09 0.79 -1.78
N THR A 86 -18.16 0.02 -1.95
CA THR A 86 -19.24 0.36 -2.85
C THR A 86 -19.86 1.63 -2.28
N THR A 87 -19.48 2.78 -2.82
CA THR A 87 -20.23 4.01 -2.63
C THR A 87 -21.61 3.77 -3.23
N ILE A 88 -22.57 3.38 -2.41
CA ILE A 88 -23.98 3.43 -2.79
C ILE A 88 -24.30 4.92 -2.91
N LYS A 89 -24.60 5.33 -4.15
CA LYS A 89 -25.01 6.68 -4.52
C LYS A 89 -26.32 7.08 -3.85
#